data_AF-A0A2I0DYJ4-F1
#
_entry.id   AF-A0A2I0DYJ4-F1
#
_cell.length_a   1.000
_cell.length_b   1.000
_cell.length_c   1.000
_cell.angle_alpha   90.00
_cell.angle_beta   90.00
_cell.angle_gamma   90.00
#
_symmetry.space_group_name_H-M   'P 1'
#
loop_
_entity.id
_entity.type
_entity.pdbx_description
1 polymer ?
#
loop_
_entity_poly.entity_id
_entity_poly.type
_entity_poly.pdbx_seq_one_letter_code
_entity_poly.pdbx_strand_id
1 'polypeptide(L)'
;MNYSNITTLPFSGRMAFFAAMLLSFSFIGQANANDFTPAEQAAVDGHFEILAEQQAQSDIALDNKIQAEFDDQVSDSEEEFMELTCEAHGFDFDSEVSACVE
;
A
#
# COMPACT_ATOMS: atom_id res chain seq x y z
N MET A 1 36.71 23.53 13.68
CA MET A 1 35.90 23.66 14.90
C MET A 1 34.66 24.45 14.56
N ASN A 2 33.49 23.82 14.52
CA ASN A 2 32.23 24.54 14.65
C ASN A 2 31.18 23.61 15.27
N TYR A 3 30.46 24.13 16.25
CA TYR A 3 29.76 23.39 17.30
C TYR A 3 28.38 22.93 16.85
N SER A 4 28.07 21.64 17.00
CA SER A 4 26.69 21.14 16.98
C SER A 4 25.95 21.67 18.21
N ASN A 5 25.01 22.59 17.99
CA ASN A 5 24.01 22.95 19.00
C ASN A 5 22.99 21.81 19.12
N ILE A 6 23.28 20.84 19.98
CA ILE A 6 22.28 19.89 20.47
C ILE A 6 21.60 20.57 21.66
N THR A 7 20.39 21.06 21.44
CA THR A 7 19.54 21.64 22.48
C THR A 7 19.18 20.53 23.48
N THR A 8 19.90 20.46 24.60
CA THR A 8 19.58 19.53 25.69
C THR A 8 18.34 20.03 26.42
N LEU A 9 17.17 19.56 26.01
CA LEU A 9 15.94 19.79 26.76
C LEU A 9 16.02 19.03 28.08
N PRO A 10 15.93 19.69 29.25
CA PRO A 10 15.99 19.00 30.53
C PRO A 10 14.73 18.16 30.70
N PHE A 11 14.87 16.85 30.55
CA PHE A 11 13.81 15.88 30.78
C PHE A 11 13.43 15.89 32.27
N SER A 12 12.36 16.60 32.60
CA SER A 12 11.81 16.65 33.95
C SER A 12 11.12 15.32 34.25
N GLY A 13 11.68 14.52 35.15
CA GLY A 13 11.09 13.23 35.57
C GLY A 13 9.65 13.33 36.08
N ARG A 14 9.22 14.52 36.53
CA ARG A 14 7.82 14.78 36.91
C ARG A 14 6.89 14.78 35.69
N MET A 15 7.31 15.37 34.57
CA MET A 15 6.56 15.33 33.31
C MET A 15 6.54 13.92 32.72
N ALA A 16 7.63 13.18 32.86
CA ALA A 16 7.69 11.76 32.48
C ALA A 16 6.69 10.92 33.27
N PHE A 17 6.57 11.17 34.58
CA PHE A 17 5.61 10.48 35.44
C PHE A 17 4.16 10.80 35.05
N PHE A 18 3.84 12.07 34.79
CA PHE A 18 2.50 12.44 34.29
C PHE A 18 2.19 11.83 32.93
N ALA A 19 3.16 11.80 32.01
CA ALA A 19 3.00 11.15 30.72
C ALA A 19 2.76 9.63 30.88
N ALA A 20 3.55 8.96 31.73
CA ALA A 20 3.37 7.54 32.02
C ALA A 20 2.00 7.25 32.68
N MET A 21 1.55 8.13 33.57
CA MET A 21 0.26 8.01 34.24
C MET A 21 -0.90 8.16 33.25
N LEU A 22 -0.85 9.15 32.35
CA LEU A 22 -1.87 9.33 31.30
C LEU A 22 -1.91 8.16 30.32
N LEU A 23 -0.75 7.63 29.95
CA LEU A 23 -0.65 6.42 29.12
C LEU A 23 -1.23 5.20 29.86
N SER A 24 -1.04 5.09 31.17
CA SER A 24 -1.61 3.97 31.94
C SER A 24 -3.14 4.00 31.99
N PHE A 25 -3.75 5.18 32.09
CA PHE A 25 -5.22 5.32 32.10
C PHE A 25 -5.88 5.04 30.75
N SER A 26 -5.15 5.12 29.63
CA SER A 26 -5.69 4.77 28.30
C SER A 26 -5.97 3.26 28.17
N PHE A 27 -5.37 2.42 29.02
CA PHE A 27 -5.59 0.96 29.03
C PHE A 27 -6.63 0.50 30.05
N ILE A 28 -7.04 1.36 31.01
CA ILE A 28 -7.95 0.99 32.12
C ILE A 28 -9.43 1.09 31.69
N GLY A 29 -9.71 1.76 30.57
CA GLY A 29 -11.04 1.80 29.96
C GLY A 29 -11.34 0.54 29.14
N GLN A 30 -11.39 -0.64 29.76
CA GLN A 30 -12.07 -1.78 29.12
C GLN A 30 -13.56 -1.46 29.05
N ALA A 31 -14.01 -0.92 27.91
CA ALA A 31 -15.42 -0.88 27.58
C ALA A 31 -15.93 -2.33 27.65
N ASN A 32 -16.66 -2.65 28.72
CA ASN A 32 -17.38 -3.92 28.82
C ASN A 32 -18.57 -3.79 27.87
N ALA A 33 -18.36 -4.16 26.61
CA ALA A 33 -19.45 -4.41 25.69
C ALA A 33 -20.16 -5.68 26.18
N ASN A 34 -21.48 -5.62 26.28
CA ASN A 34 -22.26 -6.81 26.61
C ASN A 34 -22.02 -7.87 25.52
N ASP A 35 -21.91 -9.14 25.90
CA ASP A 35 -21.79 -10.21 24.91
C ASP A 35 -22.97 -10.17 23.95
N PHE A 36 -22.71 -10.36 22.66
CA PHE A 36 -23.75 -10.39 21.64
C PHE A 36 -24.74 -11.52 21.95
N THR A 37 -26.02 -11.25 21.73
CA THR A 37 -27.00 -12.33 21.67
C THR A 37 -26.70 -13.25 20.48
N PRO A 38 -27.12 -14.51 20.48
CA PRO A 38 -26.89 -15.42 19.36
C PRO A 38 -27.39 -14.90 18.00
N ALA A 39 -28.46 -14.10 18.00
CA ALA A 39 -28.99 -13.47 16.79
C ALA A 39 -28.11 -12.31 16.29
N GLU A 40 -27.57 -11.50 17.20
CA GLU A 40 -26.65 -10.41 16.85
C GLU A 40 -25.30 -10.96 16.35
N GLN A 41 -24.80 -12.03 16.98
CA GLN A 41 -23.58 -12.69 16.52
C GLN A 41 -23.75 -13.30 15.12
N ALA A 42 -24.88 -13.97 14.84
CA ALA A 42 -25.16 -14.47 13.49
C ALA A 42 -25.27 -13.35 12.44
N ALA A 43 -25.80 -12.18 12.80
CA ALA A 43 -25.85 -11.03 11.90
C ALA A 43 -24.45 -10.43 11.64
N VAL A 44 -23.60 -10.39 12.66
CA VAL A 44 -22.20 -9.95 12.54
C VAL A 44 -21.39 -10.92 11.68
N ASP A 45 -21.52 -12.22 11.94
CA ASP A 45 -20.83 -13.26 11.17
C ASP A 45 -21.26 -13.23 9.70
N GLY A 46 -22.56 -13.08 9.42
CA GLY A 46 -23.07 -12.92 8.06
C GLY A 46 -22.56 -11.64 7.38
N HIS A 47 -22.39 -10.55 8.12
CA HIS A 47 -21.80 -9.33 7.57
C HIS A 47 -20.32 -9.52 7.23
N PHE A 48 -19.55 -10.20 8.09
CA PHE A 48 -18.15 -10.51 7.81
C PHE A 48 -17.99 -11.46 6.62
N GLU A 49 -18.91 -12.39 6.40
CA GLU A 49 -18.90 -13.25 5.22
C GLU A 49 -19.08 -12.45 3.92
N ILE A 50 -20.01 -11.48 3.90
CA ILE A 50 -20.19 -10.57 2.76
C ILE A 50 -18.93 -9.73 2.52
N LEU A 51 -18.33 -9.20 3.60
CA LEU A 51 -17.09 -8.43 3.48
C LEU A 51 -15.94 -9.28 2.94
N ALA A 52 -15.82 -10.53 3.38
CA ALA A 52 -14.81 -11.46 2.90
C ALA A 52 -15.00 -11.77 1.40
N GLU A 53 -16.25 -11.96 0.95
CA GLU A 53 -16.55 -12.18 -0.46
C GLU A 53 -16.21 -10.93 -1.30
N GLN A 54 -16.62 -9.75 -0.85
CA GLN A 54 -16.31 -8.49 -1.56
C GLN A 54 -14.81 -8.21 -1.60
N GLN A 55 -14.09 -8.50 -0.52
CA GLN A 55 -12.66 -8.34 -0.46
C GLN A 55 -11.98 -9.30 -1.45
N ALA A 56 -12.38 -10.56 -1.51
CA ALA A 56 -11.82 -11.52 -2.46
C ALA A 56 -12.08 -11.09 -3.92
N GLN A 57 -13.28 -10.60 -4.24
CA GLN A 57 -13.58 -10.07 -5.57
C GLN A 57 -12.77 -8.81 -5.90
N SER A 58 -12.59 -7.91 -4.93
CA SER A 58 -11.76 -6.71 -5.08
C SER A 58 -10.29 -7.06 -5.30
N ASP A 59 -9.75 -8.03 -4.58
CA ASP A 59 -8.37 -8.48 -4.72
C ASP A 59 -8.12 -9.07 -6.11
N ILE A 60 -9.04 -9.90 -6.62
CA ILE A 60 -8.97 -10.44 -7.99
C ILE A 60 -9.04 -9.31 -9.02
N ALA A 61 -9.94 -8.34 -8.85
CA ALA A 61 -10.06 -7.21 -9.77
C ALA A 61 -8.80 -6.32 -9.76
N LEU A 62 -8.20 -6.12 -8.58
CA LEU A 62 -6.96 -5.37 -8.44
C LEU A 62 -5.79 -6.09 -9.09
N ASP A 63 -5.65 -7.40 -8.87
CA ASP A 63 -4.59 -8.21 -9.46
C ASP A 63 -4.64 -8.19 -10.99
N ASN A 64 -5.84 -8.41 -11.56
CA ASN A 64 -6.06 -8.31 -12.99
C ASN A 64 -5.71 -6.92 -13.55
N LYS A 65 -6.05 -5.86 -12.81
CA LYS A 65 -5.71 -4.49 -13.23
C LYS A 65 -4.20 -4.27 -13.21
N ILE A 66 -3.52 -4.69 -12.15
CA ILE A 66 -2.05 -4.57 -12.03
C ILE A 66 -1.37 -5.35 -13.14
N GLN A 67 -1.85 -6.56 -13.46
CA GLN A 67 -1.31 -7.36 -14.54
C GLN A 67 -1.48 -6.66 -15.89
N ALA A 68 -2.68 -6.17 -16.22
CA ALA A 68 -2.90 -5.44 -17.47
C ALA A 68 -2.03 -4.18 -17.58
N GLU A 69 -1.92 -3.40 -16.50
CA GLU A 69 -1.08 -2.19 -16.47
C GLU A 69 0.42 -2.51 -16.57
N PHE A 70 0.85 -3.66 -16.05
CA PHE A 70 2.23 -4.13 -16.22
C PHE A 70 2.48 -4.58 -17.66
N ASP A 71 1.57 -5.34 -18.26
CA ASP A 71 1.69 -5.81 -19.64
C ASP A 71 1.74 -4.63 -20.63
N ASP A 72 0.90 -3.61 -20.44
CA ASP A 72 0.93 -2.37 -21.24
C ASP A 72 2.28 -1.65 -21.10
N GLN A 73 2.79 -1.48 -19.87
CA GLN A 73 4.09 -0.84 -19.64
C GLN A 73 5.26 -1.60 -20.25
N VAL A 74 5.22 -2.94 -20.21
CA VAL A 74 6.24 -3.78 -20.85
C VAL A 74 6.17 -3.61 -22.35
N SER A 75 4.98 -3.65 -22.95
CA SER A 75 4.79 -3.44 -24.39
C SER A 75 5.33 -2.09 -24.85
N ASP A 76 4.96 -1.01 -24.15
CA ASP A 76 5.44 0.34 -24.45
C ASP A 76 6.98 0.44 -24.34
N SER A 77 7.55 -0.19 -23.30
CA SER A 77 9.00 -0.22 -23.10
C SER A 77 9.75 -1.05 -24.15
N GLU A 78 9.15 -2.14 -24.64
CA GLU A 78 9.72 -2.97 -25.70
C GLU A 78 9.71 -2.23 -27.04
N GLU A 79 8.62 -1.52 -27.35
CA GLU A 79 8.52 -0.68 -28.54
C GLU A 79 9.55 0.46 -28.52
N GLU A 80 9.65 1.21 -27.41
CA GLU A 80 10.66 2.27 -27.27
C GLU A 80 12.09 1.71 -27.40
N PHE A 81 12.36 0.56 -26.79
CA PHE A 81 13.65 -0.11 -26.91
C PHE A 81 13.97 -0.47 -28.37
N MET A 82 13.00 -1.00 -29.11
CA MET A 82 13.18 -1.38 -30.51
C MET A 82 13.36 -0.15 -31.40
N GLU A 83 12.56 0.89 -31.21
CA GLU A 83 12.68 2.16 -31.94
C GLU A 83 14.09 2.74 -31.82
N LEU A 84 14.58 2.89 -30.58
CA LEU A 84 15.93 3.40 -30.31
C LEU A 84 17.03 2.48 -30.87
N THR A 85 16.83 1.17 -30.82
CA THR A 85 17.82 0.20 -31.31
C THR A 85 17.88 0.21 -32.84
N CYS A 86 16.74 0.22 -33.53
CA CYS A 86 16.70 0.31 -34.99
C CYS A 86 17.35 1.62 -35.45
N GLU A 87 16.99 2.75 -34.84
CA GLU A 87 17.55 4.07 -35.17
C GLU A 87 19.08 4.08 -34.99
N ALA A 88 19.59 3.53 -33.88
CA ALA A 88 21.02 3.42 -33.62
C ALA A 88 21.80 2.63 -34.68
N HIS A 89 21.12 1.74 -35.41
CA HIS A 89 21.68 0.93 -36.48
C HIS A 89 21.33 1.44 -37.90
N GLY A 90 20.64 2.59 -38.00
CA GLY A 90 20.29 3.22 -39.26
C GLY A 90 19.09 2.58 -39.97
N PHE A 91 18.21 1.93 -39.21
CA PHE A 91 16.94 1.37 -39.65
C PHE A 91 15.79 2.11 -38.96
N ASP A 92 14.59 2.08 -39.55
CA ASP A 92 13.37 2.55 -38.89
C ASP A 92 12.62 1.36 -38.28
N PHE A 93 12.00 1.55 -37.11
CA PHE A 93 11.17 0.51 -36.50
C PHE A 93 9.75 0.55 -37.09
N ASP A 94 9.28 -0.60 -37.58
CA ASP A 94 7.90 -0.79 -38.02
C ASP A 94 7.15 -1.64 -36.97
N SER A 95 6.19 -1.00 -36.30
CA SER A 95 5.38 -1.62 -35.24
C SER A 95 4.33 -2.61 -35.75
N GLU A 96 3.93 -2.56 -37.04
CA GLU A 96 3.00 -3.53 -37.63
C GLU A 96 3.65 -4.91 -37.81
N VAL A 97 4.93 -4.93 -38.17
CA VAL A 97 5.71 -6.18 -38.35
C VAL A 97 6.66 -6.46 -37.19
N SER A 98 6.72 -5.56 -36.20
CA SER A 98 7.60 -5.61 -35.04
C SER A 98 9.07 -5.84 -35.42
N ALA A 99 9.56 -5.12 -36.43
CA ALA A 99 10.90 -5.32 -36.99
C ALA A 99 11.53 -4.01 -37.46
N CYS A 100 12.87 -3.99 -37.48
CA CYS A 100 13.62 -2.92 -38.13
C CYS A 100 13.56 -3.07 -39.66
N VAL A 101 13.27 -2.00 -40.37
CA VAL A 101 13.22 -1.93 -41.83
C VAL A 101 14.20 -0.87 -42.36
N GLU A 102 14.68 -1.07 -43.60
CA GLU A 102 15.65 -0.19 -44.28
C GLU A 102 15.10 1.21 -44.62
#